data_AF-A0A1H2SNS0-F1
#
_entry.id   AF-A0A1H2SNS0-F1
#
_cell.length_a   1.000
_cell.length_b   1.000
_cell.length_c   1.000
_cell.angle_alpha   90.00
_cell.angle_beta   90.00
_cell.angle_gamma   90.00
#
_symmetry.space_group_name_H-M   'P 1'
#
loop_
_entity.id
_entity.type
_entity.pdbx_description
1 polymer ?
#
loop_
_entity_poly.entity_id
_entity_poly.type
_entity_poly.pdbx_seq_one_letter_code
_entity_poly.pdbx_strand_id
1 'polypeptide(L)' 'MSTTAREKFSSQAAPEVLAALRQIAETQGRQFQSVLDEALREYIDRQQKERPRRHVMTAFASSLDEFDSLYRKLAK' A
#
# COMPACT_ATOMS: atom_id res chain seq x y z
N MET A 1 18.58 6.01 13.99
CA MET A 1 18.25 5.31 12.72
C MET A 1 17.64 3.98 13.08
N SER A 2 16.31 3.91 13.15
CA SER A 2 15.57 2.70 13.53
C SER A 2 15.59 1.73 12.34
N THR A 3 16.52 0.78 12.38
CA THR A 3 16.54 -0.36 11.47
C THR A 3 15.23 -1.11 11.64
N THR A 4 14.31 -0.96 10.69
CA THR A 4 13.01 -1.65 10.72
C THR A 4 13.27 -3.15 10.88
N ALA A 5 12.76 -3.74 11.95
CA ALA A 5 12.94 -5.17 12.21
C ALA A 5 12.37 -5.96 11.03
N ARG A 6 13.21 -6.80 10.40
CA ARG A 6 12.80 -7.68 9.31
C ARG A 6 12.57 -9.08 9.87
N GLU A 7 11.38 -9.61 9.65
CA GLU A 7 11.05 -10.98 10.01
C GLU A 7 11.42 -11.93 8.86
N LYS A 8 11.92 -13.12 9.21
CA LYS A 8 12.23 -14.14 8.21
C LYS A 8 10.94 -14.74 7.70
N PHE A 9 10.61 -14.47 6.44
CA PHE A 9 9.45 -15.02 5.76
C PHE A 9 9.89 -16.18 4.84
N SER A 10 9.51 -17.41 5.18
CA SER A 10 9.73 -18.58 4.34
C SER A 10 8.47 -18.82 3.50
N SER A 11 8.58 -18.66 2.19
CA SER A 11 7.48 -18.88 1.24
C SER A 11 7.98 -19.55 -0.03
N GLN A 12 7.04 -20.08 -0.81
CA GLN A 12 7.30 -20.70 -2.11
C GLN A 12 6.76 -19.78 -3.21
N ALA A 13 7.52 -19.66 -4.29
CA ALA A 13 7.11 -18.96 -5.50
C ALA A 13 7.59 -19.76 -6.71
N ALA A 14 6.87 -19.64 -7.83
CA ALA A 14 7.25 -20.33 -9.05
C ALA A 14 8.64 -19.87 -9.53
N PRO A 15 9.49 -20.78 -10.06
CA PRO A 15 10.85 -20.43 -10.48
C PRO A 15 10.92 -19.28 -11.48
N GLU A 16 9.98 -19.24 -12.43
CA GLU A 16 9.86 -18.21 -13.45
C GLU A 16 9.57 -16.82 -12.86
N VAL A 17 8.75 -16.76 -11.80
CA VAL A 17 8.43 -15.51 -11.10
C VAL A 17 9.66 -14.99 -10.37
N LEU A 18 10.40 -15.87 -9.68
CA LEU A 18 11.64 -15.50 -9.00
C LEU A 18 12.72 -15.02 -9.98
N ALA A 19 12.82 -15.66 -11.15
CA ALA A 19 13.77 -15.27 -12.20
C ALA A 19 13.43 -13.88 -12.76
N ALA A 20 12.17 -13.63 -13.09
CA ALA A 20 11.71 -12.33 -13.57
C ALA A 20 11.97 -11.22 -12.54
N LEU A 21 11.66 -11.47 -11.26
CA LEU A 21 11.87 -10.48 -10.20
C LEU A 21 13.37 -10.17 -9.97
N ARG A 22 14.25 -11.16 -10.14
CA ARG A 22 15.72 -10.97 -10.10
C ARG A 22 16.20 -10.11 -11.26
N GLN A 23 15.75 -10.39 -12.49
CA GLN A 23 16.11 -9.58 -13.66
C GLN A 23 15.66 -8.13 -13.51
N ILE A 24 14.47 -7.89 -12.95
CA ILE A 24 14.00 -6.53 -12.66
C ILE A 24 14.93 -5.84 -11.66
N ALA A 25 15.32 -6.53 -10.58
CA ALA A 25 16.23 -5.99 -9.58
C ALA A 25 17.60 -5.66 -10.17
N GLU A 26 18.16 -6.54 -11.01
CA GLU A 26 19.44 -6.33 -11.71
C GLU A 26 19.36 -5.13 -12.67
N THR A 27 18.30 -5.06 -13.47
CA THR A 27 18.07 -3.96 -14.43
C THR A 27 17.96 -2.62 -13.72
N GLN A 28 17.35 -2.59 -12.54
CA GLN A 28 17.21 -1.39 -11.74
C GLN A 28 18.44 -1.08 -10.87
N GLY A 29 19.44 -1.96 -10.81
CA GLY A 29 20.59 -1.84 -9.91
C GLY A 29 20.21 -1.91 -8.43
N ARG A 30 19.12 -2.61 -8.10
CA ARG A 30 18.53 -2.67 -6.75
C ARG A 30 18.68 -4.06 -6.15
N GLN A 31 18.65 -4.13 -4.82
CA GLN A 31 18.64 -5.40 -4.12
C GLN A 31 17.29 -6.11 -4.33
N PHE A 32 17.33 -7.41 -4.60
CA PHE A 32 16.14 -8.25 -4.74
C PHE A 32 15.16 -8.09 -3.57
N GLN A 33 15.68 -8.02 -2.33
CA GLN A 33 14.84 -7.82 -1.13
C GLN A 33 14.08 -6.49 -1.16
N SER A 34 14.67 -5.43 -1.69
CA SER A 34 14.02 -4.11 -1.77
C SER A 34 12.91 -4.10 -2.81
N VAL A 35 13.12 -4.75 -3.96
CA VAL A 35 12.10 -4.90 -5.00
C VAL A 35 10.94 -5.76 -4.49
N LEU A 36 11.24 -6.84 -3.75
CA LEU A 36 10.23 -7.68 -3.14
C LEU A 36 9.41 -6.95 -2.06
N ASP A 37 10.06 -6.21 -1.15
CA ASP A 37 9.38 -5.41 -0.13
C ASP A 37 8.47 -4.35 -0.76
N GLU A 38 8.95 -3.65 -1.81
CA GLU A 38 8.15 -2.69 -2.55
C GLU A 38 6.93 -3.35 -3.21
N ALA A 39 7.12 -4.46 -3.92
CA ALA A 39 6.02 -5.17 -4.59
C ALA A 39 4.95 -5.66 -3.60
N LEU A 40 5.36 -6.17 -2.44
CA LEU A 40 4.43 -6.59 -1.38
C LEU A 40 3.66 -5.40 -0.80
N ARG A 41 4.34 -4.28 -0.54
CA ARG A 41 3.68 -3.06 -0.06
C ARG A 41 2.71 -2.50 -1.07
N GLU A 42 3.11 -2.44 -2.33
CA GLU A 42 2.25 -1.95 -3.41
C GLU A 42 1.02 -2.84 -3.57
N TYR A 43 1.17 -4.16 -3.48
CA TYR A 43 0.04 -5.09 -3.50
C TYR A 43 -0.92 -4.85 -2.34
N ILE A 44 -0.39 -4.72 -1.11
CA ILE A 44 -1.20 -4.41 0.08
C ILE A 44 -1.90 -3.06 -0.10
N ASP A 45 -1.21 -2.04 -0.59
CA ASP A 45 -1.76 -0.72 -0.83
C ASP A 45 -2.88 -0.74 -1.87
N ARG A 46 -2.73 -1.47 -2.97
CA ARG A 46 -3.78 -1.64 -3.99
C ARG A 46 -5.01 -2.30 -3.37
N GLN A 47 -4.83 -3.40 -2.63
CA GLN A 47 -5.92 -4.10 -1.94
C GLN A 47 -6.61 -3.24 -0.85
N GLN A 48 -5.87 -2.36 -0.20
CA GLN A 48 -6.39 -1.43 0.81
C GLN A 48 -6.97 -0.14 0.22
N LYS A 49 -6.60 0.27 -0.99
CA LYS A 49 -7.14 1.46 -1.69
C LYS A 49 -8.40 1.13 -2.45
N GLU A 50 -8.51 -0.08 -3.00
CA GLU A 50 -9.75 -0.60 -3.61
C GLU A 50 -10.89 -0.77 -2.59
N ARG A 51 -10.56 -0.91 -1.30
CA ARG A 51 -11.52 -0.86 -0.20
C ARG A 51 -11.46 0.52 0.44
N PRO A 52 -12.52 1.34 0.40
CA PRO A 52 -12.57 2.56 1.21
C PRO A 52 -12.17 2.26 2.65
N ARG A 53 -11.03 2.79 3.10
CA ARG A 53 -10.51 2.55 4.45
C ARG A 53 -11.61 2.91 5.44
N ARG A 54 -12.14 1.92 6.16
CA ARG A 54 -13.34 2.08 6.98
C ARG A 54 -13.26 3.25 7.96
N HIS A 55 -12.09 3.48 8.56
CA HIS A 55 -11.84 4.62 9.45
C HIS A 55 -11.85 5.97 8.73
N VAL A 56 -11.35 6.05 7.48
CA VAL A 56 -11.41 7.27 6.66
C VAL A 56 -12.85 7.56 6.28
N MET A 57 -13.62 6.54 5.88
CA MET A 57 -15.04 6.70 5.56
C MET A 57 -15.88 7.08 6.79
N THR A 58 -15.55 6.53 7.96
CA THR A 58 -16.17 6.95 9.22
C THR A 58 -15.81 8.40 9.56
N ALA A 59 -14.54 8.78 9.50
CA ALA A 59 -14.13 10.17 9.76
C ALA A 59 -14.73 11.16 8.75
N PHE A 60 -14.82 10.76 7.49
CA PHE A 60 -15.48 11.54 6.44
C PHE A 60 -16.99 11.68 6.69
N ALA A 61 -17.68 10.60 7.06
CA ALA A 61 -19.10 10.66 7.40
C ALA A 61 -19.37 11.54 8.64
N SER A 62 -18.52 11.45 9.68
CA SER A 62 -18.59 12.34 10.84
C SER A 62 -18.35 13.81 10.47
N SER A 63 -17.43 14.07 9.54
CA SER A 63 -17.17 15.42 9.01
C SER A 63 -18.36 15.97 8.21
N LEU A 64 -19.04 15.14 7.42
CA LEU A 64 -20.26 15.56 6.71
C LEU A 64 -21.38 15.96 7.68
N ASP A 65 -21.53 15.24 8.80
CA ASP A 65 -22.52 15.57 9.83
C ASP A 65 -22.15 16.86 10.57
N GLU A 66 -20.88 17.00 10.97
CA GLU A 66 -20.37 18.18 11.70
C GLU A 66 -20.44 19.47 10.86
N PHE A 67 -20.15 19.38 9.56
CA PHE A 67 -20.06 20.52 8.66
C PHE A 67 -21.22 20.63 7.65
N ASP A 68 -22.34 19.94 7.86
CA ASP A 68 -23.51 19.94 6.96
C ASP A 68 -23.94 21.38 6.61
N SER A 69 -24.00 22.27 7.59
CA SER A 69 -24.38 23.67 7.38
C SER A 69 -23.40 24.48 6.51
N LEU A 70 -22.10 24.15 6.55
CA LEU A 70 -21.07 24.77 5.73
C LEU A 70 -21.14 24.23 4.30
N TYR A 71 -21.26 22.91 4.15
CA TYR A 71 -21.42 22.29 2.83
C TYR A 71 -22.69 22.76 2.12
N ARG A 72 -23.82 22.94 2.84
CA ARG A 72 -25.05 23.53 2.26
C ARG A 72 -24.88 24.96 1.79
N LYS A 73 -24.00 25.75 2.42
CA LYS A 73 -23.72 27.14 2.02
C LYS A 73 -22.79 27.20 0.81
N LEU A 74 -21.83 26.29 0.71
CA LEU A 74 -20.89 26.19 -0.42
C LEU A 74 -21.51 25.54 -1.67
N ALA A 75 -22.60 24.79 -1.50
CA ALA A 75 -23.34 24.17 -2.60
C ALA A 75 -24.38 25.10 -3.25
N LYS A 76 -24.41 26.38 -2.87
CA LYS A 76 -25.22 27.44 -3.47
C LYS A 76 -24.32 28.39 -4.26
#